data_AF-M2QZ06-F1
#
_entry.id   AF-M2QZ06-F1
#
_cell.length_a   1.000
_cell.length_b   1.000
_cell.length_c   1.000
_cell.angle_alpha   90.00
_cell.angle_beta   90.00
_cell.angle_gamma   90.00
#
_symmetry.space_group_name_H-M   'P 1'
#
loop_
_entity.id
_entity.type
_entity.pdbx_description
1 polymer ?
#
loop_
_entity_poly.entity_id
_entity_poly.type
_entity_poly.pdbx_seq_one_letter_code
_entity_poly.pdbx_strand_id
1 'polypeptide(L)'
;MVHRSTDSRLLSNLLVHEKEYSKALAALLSASTASLASFAAYAAASPPPVSTVIVAVAGAFAGADDALRQYAIAVDAWREQLARLKDMEDEVGNVMRDREIL
;
A
#
# COMPACT_ATOMS: atom_id res chain seq x y z
N MET A 1 -18.67 28.90 -12.68
CA MET A 1 -18.21 28.46 -11.35
C MET A 1 -16.80 29.00 -11.18
N VAL A 2 -16.54 29.79 -10.14
CA VAL A 2 -15.21 30.37 -9.89
C VAL A 2 -14.26 29.21 -9.58
N HIS A 3 -13.22 29.02 -10.38
CA HIS A 3 -12.13 28.09 -10.10
C HIS A 3 -11.43 28.57 -8.82
N ARG A 4 -11.88 28.09 -7.65
CA ARG A 4 -11.04 28.12 -6.45
C ARG A 4 -9.88 27.19 -6.72
N SER A 5 -8.66 27.66 -6.48
CA SER A 5 -7.46 26.82 -6.49
C SER A 5 -7.70 25.61 -5.57
N THR A 6 -7.38 24.41 -6.03
CA THR A 6 -7.41 23.20 -5.20
C THR A 6 -6.56 23.43 -3.95
N ASP A 7 -7.07 23.07 -2.78
CA ASP A 7 -6.29 23.18 -1.53
C ASP A 7 -5.18 22.13 -1.55
N SER A 8 -3.98 22.54 -1.97
CA SER A 8 -2.80 21.68 -2.12
C SER A 8 -2.38 21.00 -0.82
N ARG A 9 -2.86 21.48 0.33
CA ARG A 9 -2.65 20.85 1.64
C ARG A 9 -3.38 19.52 1.75
N LEU A 10 -4.51 19.35 1.06
CA LEU A 10 -5.28 18.11 1.08
C LEU A 10 -4.50 16.97 0.42
N LEU A 11 -3.88 17.22 -0.75
CA LEU A 11 -3.06 16.22 -1.43
C LEU A 11 -1.78 15.91 -0.66
N SER A 12 -1.13 16.91 -0.06
CA SER A 12 0.01 16.69 0.85
C SER A 12 -0.37 15.82 2.05
N ASN A 13 -1.52 16.08 2.67
CA ASN A 13 -1.99 15.28 3.80
C ASN A 13 -2.29 13.83 3.37
N LEU A 14 -2.95 13.65 2.21
CA LEU A 14 -3.20 12.33 1.65
C LEU A 14 -1.88 11.57 1.43
N LEU A 15 -0.87 12.20 0.82
CA LEU A 15 0.45 11.60 0.61
C LEU A 15 1.13 11.16 1.91
N VAL A 16 0.96 11.90 3.00
CA VAL A 16 1.46 11.52 4.33
C VAL A 16 0.74 10.27 4.83
N HIS A 17 -0.58 10.24 4.77
CA HIS A 17 -1.37 9.09 5.21
C HIS A 17 -1.07 7.84 4.39
N GLU A 18 -0.93 7.98 3.08
CA GLU A 18 -0.61 6.86 2.20
C GLU A 18 0.80 6.30 2.44
N LYS A 19 1.75 7.16 2.81
CA LYS A 19 3.09 6.71 3.21
C LYS A 19 3.05 5.84 4.45
N GLU A 20 2.31 6.25 5.48
CA GLU A 20 2.17 5.45 6.69
C GLU A 20 1.37 4.17 6.43
N TYR A 21 0.37 4.23 5.56
CA TYR A 21 -0.40 3.06 5.15
C TYR A 21 0.45 2.02 4.44
N SER A 22 1.22 2.41 3.41
CA SER A 22 2.16 1.52 2.71
C SER A 22 3.17 0.88 3.67
N LYS A 23 3.71 1.65 4.61
CA LYS A 23 4.61 1.13 5.65
C LYS A 23 3.94 0.08 6.56
N ALA A 24 2.71 0.34 7.00
CA ALA A 24 1.94 -0.60 7.81
C ALA A 24 1.64 -1.89 7.03
N LEU A 25 1.31 -1.77 5.75
CA LEU A 25 1.06 -2.90 4.86
C LEU A 25 2.31 -3.77 4.64
N ALA A 26 3.48 -3.15 4.46
CA ALA A 26 4.74 -3.86 4.37
C ALA A 26 5.09 -4.62 5.67
N ALA A 27 4.86 -3.99 6.83
CA ALA A 27 5.05 -4.64 8.13
C ALA A 27 4.09 -5.83 8.31
N LEU A 28 2.83 -5.68 7.91
CA LEU A 28 1.83 -6.75 7.93
C LEU A 28 2.26 -7.94 7.07
N LEU A 29 2.75 -7.71 5.84
CA LEU A 29 3.25 -8.77 4.96
C LEU A 29 4.43 -9.54 5.58
N SER A 30 5.33 -8.85 6.27
CA SER A 30 6.44 -9.50 6.99
C SER A 30 5.93 -10.39 8.13
N ALA A 31 4.99 -9.89 8.93
CA ALA A 31 4.37 -10.65 10.01
C ALA A 31 3.58 -11.86 9.49
N SER A 32 2.83 -11.68 8.39
CA SER A 32 2.06 -12.76 7.76
C SER A 32 2.96 -13.89 7.26
N THR A 33 4.06 -13.53 6.58
CA THR A 33 5.05 -14.50 6.10
C THR A 33 5.65 -15.32 7.25
N ALA A 34 5.99 -14.67 8.38
CA ALA A 34 6.53 -15.35 9.56
C ALA A 34 5.49 -16.27 10.23
N SER A 35 4.23 -15.84 10.27
CA SER A 35 3.11 -16.64 10.79
C SER A 35 2.87 -17.87 9.92
N LEU A 36 2.84 -17.70 8.59
CA LEU A 36 2.68 -18.79 7.62
C LEU A 36 3.81 -19.81 7.74
N ALA A 37 5.06 -19.37 7.86
CA ALA A 37 6.21 -20.25 8.05
C ALA A 37 6.09 -21.07 9.35
N SER A 38 5.67 -20.44 10.44
CA SER A 38 5.43 -21.12 11.71
C SER A 38 4.29 -22.13 11.61
N PHE A 39 3.22 -21.79 10.89
CA PHE A 39 2.07 -22.67 10.66
C PHE A 39 2.43 -23.88 9.78
N ALA A 40 3.26 -23.68 8.76
CA ALA A 40 3.79 -24.75 7.93
C ALA A 40 4.70 -25.70 8.72
N ALA A 41 5.55 -25.16 9.61
CA ALA A 41 6.37 -25.98 10.51
C ALA A 41 5.50 -26.80 11.47
N TYR A 42 4.42 -26.22 12.00
CA TYR A 42 3.43 -26.94 12.80
C TYR A 42 2.75 -28.06 12.00
N ALA A 43 2.42 -27.83 10.73
CA ALA A 43 1.90 -28.84 9.83
C ALA A 43 2.87 -30.03 9.67
N ALA A 44 4.16 -29.74 9.51
CA ALA A 44 5.21 -30.75 9.35
C ALA A 44 5.44 -31.59 10.62
N ALA A 45 5.18 -31.02 11.80
CA ALA A 45 5.28 -31.73 13.08
C ALA A 45 4.00 -32.49 13.47
N SER A 46 2.92 -32.38 12.68
CA SER A 46 1.61 -32.95 13.00
C SER A 46 1.39 -34.35 12.38
N PRO A 47 0.54 -35.21 12.97
CA PRO A 47 0.16 -36.49 12.37
C PRO A 47 -0.50 -36.33 10.98
N PRO A 48 -0.39 -37.32 10.07
CA PRO A 48 -0.75 -37.14 8.66
C PRO A 48 -2.16 -36.59 8.39
N PRO A 49 -3.24 -37.07 9.05
CA PRO A 49 -4.59 -36.54 8.79
C PRO A 49 -4.72 -35.05 9.15
N VAL A 50 -4.06 -34.62 10.22
CA VAL A 50 -4.07 -33.23 10.70
C VAL A 50 -3.17 -32.38 9.80
N SER A 51 -1.99 -32.89 9.46
CA SER A 51 -1.02 -32.23 8.59
C SER A 51 -1.63 -31.85 7.23
N THR A 52 -2.37 -32.76 6.59
CA THR A 52 -3.04 -32.49 5.30
C THR A 52 -4.02 -31.31 5.38
N VAL A 53 -4.80 -31.23 6.47
CA VAL A 53 -5.75 -30.12 6.68
C VAL A 53 -4.99 -28.81 6.93
N ILE A 54 -3.96 -28.83 7.78
CA ILE A 54 -3.15 -27.64 8.07
C ILE A 54 -2.49 -27.12 6.78
N VAL A 55 -1.92 -27.99 5.95
CA VAL A 55 -1.31 -27.60 4.66
C VAL A 55 -2.34 -26.96 3.73
N ALA A 56 -3.56 -27.48 3.66
CA ALA A 56 -4.62 -26.88 2.85
C ALA A 56 -4.97 -25.46 3.32
N VAL A 57 -5.06 -25.25 4.64
CA VAL A 57 -5.30 -23.92 5.23
C VAL A 57 -4.11 -22.98 4.99
N ALA A 58 -2.87 -23.47 5.14
CA ALA A 58 -1.66 -22.71 4.83
C ALA A 58 -1.65 -22.28 3.35
N GLY A 59 -2.11 -23.13 2.43
CA GLY A 59 -2.26 -22.78 1.02
C GLY A 59 -3.22 -21.61 0.79
N ALA A 60 -4.35 -21.56 1.50
CA ALA A 60 -5.29 -20.45 1.41
C ALA A 60 -4.67 -19.13 1.92
N PHE A 61 -3.92 -19.18 3.03
CA PHE A 61 -3.21 -18.01 3.55
C PHE A 61 -2.09 -17.55 2.60
N ALA A 62 -1.35 -18.47 1.99
CA ALA A 62 -0.34 -18.12 0.99
C ALA A 62 -0.95 -17.37 -0.21
N GLY A 63 -2.13 -17.80 -0.68
CA GLY A 63 -2.86 -17.09 -1.74
C GLY A 63 -3.33 -15.70 -1.31
N ALA A 64 -3.80 -15.56 -0.08
CA ALA A 64 -4.17 -14.26 0.48
C ALA A 64 -2.97 -13.32 0.62
N ASP A 65 -1.81 -13.82 1.07
CA ASP A 65 -0.56 -13.06 1.17
C ASP A 65 -0.08 -12.58 -0.20
N ASP A 66 -0.24 -13.39 -1.25
CA ASP A 66 0.13 -12.97 -2.60
C ASP A 66 -0.79 -11.86 -3.13
N ALA A 67 -2.11 -11.99 -2.94
CA ALA A 67 -3.05 -10.93 -3.27
C ALA A 67 -2.73 -9.63 -2.51
N LEU A 68 -2.37 -9.74 -1.22
CA LEU A 68 -2.01 -8.60 -0.39
C LEU A 68 -0.69 -7.96 -0.87
N ARG A 69 0.27 -8.75 -1.34
CA ARG A 69 1.52 -8.25 -1.94
C ARG A 69 1.26 -7.48 -3.23
N GLN A 70 0.40 -8.00 -4.10
CA GLN A 70 -0.01 -7.30 -5.32
C GLN A 70 -0.72 -5.98 -5.00
N TYR A 71 -1.60 -5.99 -3.99
CA TYR A 71 -2.24 -4.78 -3.51
C TYR A 71 -1.23 -3.76 -2.97
N ALA A 72 -0.22 -4.19 -2.22
CA ALA A 72 0.84 -3.29 -1.73
C ALA A 72 1.60 -2.61 -2.87
N ILE A 73 1.93 -3.36 -3.93
CA ILE A 73 2.56 -2.81 -5.14
C ILE A 73 1.64 -1.77 -5.81
N ALA A 74 0.34 -2.06 -5.89
CA ALA A 74 -0.63 -1.12 -6.47
C ALA A 74 -0.76 0.17 -5.64
N VAL A 75 -0.74 0.07 -4.31
CA VAL A 75 -0.74 1.22 -3.40
C VAL A 75 0.51 2.07 -3.61
N ASP A 76 1.69 1.47 -3.72
CA ASP A 76 2.92 2.22 -3.97
C ASP A 76 2.93 2.91 -5.34
N ALA A 77 2.43 2.25 -6.38
CA ALA A 77 2.27 2.87 -7.71
C ALA A 77 1.28 4.05 -7.67
N TRP A 78 0.16 3.91 -6.96
CA TRP A 78 -0.80 4.98 -6.76
C TRP A 78 -0.19 6.17 -6.01
N ARG A 79 0.60 5.91 -4.97
CA ARG A 79 1.32 6.96 -4.23
C ARG A 79 2.27 7.75 -5.13
N GLU A 80 3.00 7.06 -6.00
CA GLU A 80 3.87 7.71 -6.98
C GLU A 80 3.07 8.61 -7.93
N GLN A 81 1.91 8.17 -8.39
CA GLN A 81 1.02 8.98 -9.23
C GLN A 81 0.51 10.22 -8.49
N LEU A 82 0.13 10.10 -7.22
CA LEU A 82 -0.27 11.24 -6.39
C LEU A 82 0.87 12.24 -6.18
N ALA A 83 2.11 11.76 -6.02
CA ALA A 83 3.28 12.63 -5.89
C ALA A 83 3.51 13.44 -7.18
N ARG A 84 3.44 12.77 -8.34
CA ARG A 84 3.53 13.46 -9.65
C ARG A 84 2.41 14.48 -9.84
N LEU A 85 1.19 14.15 -9.42
CA LEU A 85 0.07 15.09 -9.47
C LEU A 85 0.36 16.33 -8.61
N LYS A 86 0.94 16.15 -7.42
CA LYS A 86 1.31 17.24 -6.53
C LYS A 86 2.37 18.16 -7.15
N ASP A 87 3.37 17.58 -7.80
CA ASP A 87 4.41 18.34 -8.50
C ASP A 87 3.80 19.20 -9.62
N MET A 88 2.88 18.62 -10.41
CA MET A 88 2.16 19.36 -11.45
C MET A 88 1.28 20.49 -10.87
N GLU A 89 0.62 20.26 -9.74
CA GLU A 89 -0.16 21.31 -9.05
C GLU A 89 0.74 22.48 -8.60
N ASP A 90 1.93 22.19 -8.10
CA ASP A 90 2.89 23.20 -7.68
C ASP A 90 3.45 23.99 -8.86
N GLU A 91 3.74 23.32 -9.98
CA GLU A 91 4.16 23.97 -11.24
C GLU A 91 3.09 24.92 -11.77
N VAL A 92 1.83 24.49 -11.84
CA VAL A 92 0.71 25.35 -12.25
C VAL A 92 0.55 26.53 -11.30
N GLY A 93 0.66 26.29 -9.99
CA GLY A 93 0.62 27.33 -8.97
C GLY A 93 1.73 28.38 -9.12
N ASN A 94 2.92 27.97 -9.57
CA ASN A 94 4.02 28.90 -9.88
C ASN A 94 3.67 29.77 -11.10
N VAL A 95 3.21 29.16 -12.20
CA VAL A 95 2.84 29.88 -13.42
C VAL A 95 1.72 30.91 -13.18
N MET A 96 0.72 30.56 -12.37
CA MET A 96 -0.35 31.50 -12.03
C MET A 96 0.15 32.69 -11.21
N ARG A 97 1.06 32.47 -10.27
CA ARG A 97 1.70 33.55 -9.49
C ARG A 97 2.56 34.45 -10.37
N ASP A 98 3.36 33.87 -11.25
CA ASP A 98 4.19 34.65 -12.19
C ASP A 98 3.33 35.54 -13.08
N ARG A 99 2.16 35.04 -13.52
CA ARG A 99 1.19 35.84 -14.28
C ARG A 99 0.57 36.98 -13.46
N GLU A 100 0.36 36.81 -12.16
CA GLU A 100 -0.20 37.85 -11.30
C GLU A 100 0.80 38.96 -10.95
N ILE A 101 2.11 38.71 -11.12
CA ILE A 101 3.19 39.67 -10.82
C ILE A 101 3.53 40.55 -12.05
N LEU A 102 3.13 40.13 -13.26
CA LEU A 102 3.32 40.84 -14.53
C LEU A 102 2.13 41.75 -14.86
#